data_AF-A0A3S3PWD1-F1
#
_entry.id   AF-A0A3S3PWD1-F1
#
_cell.length_a   1.000
_cell.length_b   1.000
_cell.length_c   1.000
_cell.angle_alpha   90.00
_cell.angle_beta   90.00
_cell.angle_gamma   90.00
#
_symmetry.space_group_name_H-M   'P 1'
#
loop_
_entity.id
_entity.type
_entity.pdbx_description
1 polymer ?
#
loop_
_entity_poly.entity_id
_entity_poly.type
_entity_poly.pdbx_seq_one_letter_code
_entity_poly.pdbx_strand_id
1 'polypeptide(L)'
;MQPPKIKAFIDKVIKSPLHDIAIPLSGFRWEYSKGNFHHWRPLFLHFDTYFKTHVSCREDLLLSDNISDDIDVFPKNSVLQILRVMQTILENCPNKSSFGGLEHFQLLLASTDPDIVLATLETLSALVKINPSKLSVSGKLIGCGSLNSHLLPLAQGWGSKEEGLGLFSCVMANEKSQEEGLCLFPSDVDNESDKSQYRLGSTLHFEFHVATQGTSTSSDRSQSSNLCVIHIPELNLQGEDDLSTLKHYISKHAVPPEHRFSLLTRIRYARAFRSSTCRQYTRICLLAFIVLVQSSDAHDELASFFANEPEYTNELIGLVRSEDAIPGTIRTLAMLALAAQLAAYSSSHERARVLSGSSIISASGNRMILLGVLQKAVSSLSNARDPTSLSFIDALLQFYLLHVISSSSSGSSMRGSGYGSHSSTSSAGH
;
A
#
# COMPACT_ATOMS: atom_id res chain seq x y z
N MET A 1 25.95 -23.14 6.30
CA MET A 1 27.02 -22.47 5.51
C MET A 1 26.38 -21.63 4.42
N GLN A 2 26.86 -20.41 4.23
CA GLN A 2 26.35 -19.50 3.20
C GLN A 2 26.81 -19.96 1.80
N PRO A 3 25.94 -19.98 0.78
CA PRO A 3 26.32 -20.38 -0.57
C PRO A 3 27.41 -19.47 -1.17
N PRO A 4 28.41 -20.03 -1.87
CA PRO A 4 29.59 -19.28 -2.32
C PRO A 4 29.25 -18.16 -3.32
N LYS A 5 28.26 -18.38 -4.21
CA LYS A 5 27.79 -17.35 -5.14
C LYS A 5 27.14 -16.15 -4.43
N ILE A 6 26.38 -16.40 -3.36
CA ILE A 6 25.77 -15.33 -2.55
C ILE A 6 26.87 -14.57 -1.81
N LYS A 7 27.78 -15.30 -1.17
CA LYS A 7 28.91 -14.70 -0.45
C LYS A 7 29.77 -13.81 -1.36
N ALA A 8 30.14 -14.29 -2.55
CA ALA A 8 30.95 -13.53 -3.51
C ALA A 8 30.26 -12.22 -3.94
N PHE A 9 28.94 -12.25 -4.18
CA PHE A 9 28.19 -11.04 -4.51
C PHE A 9 28.17 -10.05 -3.34
N ILE A 10 27.90 -10.54 -2.13
CA ILE A 10 27.86 -9.69 -0.92
C ILE A 10 29.22 -9.07 -0.64
N ASP A 11 30.30 -9.86 -0.72
CA ASP A 11 31.66 -9.38 -0.53
C ASP A 11 32.03 -8.31 -1.57
N LYS A 12 31.53 -8.42 -2.81
CA LYS A 12 31.72 -7.40 -3.86
C LYS A 12 31.02 -6.09 -3.50
N VAL A 13 29.77 -6.15 -3.03
CA VAL A 13 29.00 -4.96 -2.65
C VAL A 13 29.65 -4.28 -1.43
N ILE A 14 29.96 -5.05 -0.37
CA ILE A 14 30.51 -4.50 0.89
C ILE A 14 31.89 -3.85 0.67
N LYS A 15 32.69 -4.34 -0.27
CA LYS A 15 34.00 -3.74 -0.61
C LYS A 15 33.88 -2.45 -1.43
N SER A 16 32.72 -2.19 -2.02
CA SER A 16 32.50 -0.98 -2.81
C SER A 16 32.25 0.22 -1.89
N PRO A 17 32.75 1.42 -2.20
CA PRO A 17 32.42 2.63 -1.46
C PRO A 17 30.90 2.87 -1.42
N LEU A 18 30.39 3.45 -0.32
CA LEU A 18 28.95 3.69 -0.15
C LEU A 18 28.36 4.56 -1.26
N HIS A 19 29.08 5.58 -1.72
CA HIS A 19 28.60 6.46 -2.81
C HIS A 19 28.45 5.73 -4.16
N ASP A 20 29.21 4.65 -4.37
CA ASP A 20 29.21 3.84 -5.59
C ASP A 20 28.39 2.56 -5.47
N ILE A 21 27.62 2.41 -4.39
CA ILE A 21 26.84 1.18 -4.10
C ILE A 21 25.89 0.79 -5.24
N ALA A 22 25.40 1.76 -6.03
CA ALA A 22 24.54 1.51 -7.16
C ALA A 22 25.21 0.65 -8.26
N ILE A 23 26.53 0.77 -8.44
CA ILE A 23 27.28 0.09 -9.51
C ILE A 23 27.21 -1.43 -9.36
N PRO A 24 27.66 -2.05 -8.24
CA PRO A 24 27.57 -3.50 -8.09
C PRO A 24 26.12 -4.00 -8.00
N LEU A 25 25.17 -3.17 -7.56
CA LEU A 25 23.76 -3.54 -7.46
C LEU A 25 23.03 -3.53 -8.80
N SER A 26 23.41 -2.66 -9.75
CA SER A 26 22.73 -2.50 -11.05
C SER A 26 22.63 -3.80 -11.85
N GLY A 27 23.65 -4.65 -11.78
CA GLY A 27 23.70 -5.96 -12.45
C GLY A 27 23.05 -7.12 -11.69
N PHE A 28 22.51 -6.90 -10.49
CA PHE A 28 21.92 -7.97 -9.70
C PHE A 28 20.68 -8.56 -10.38
N ARG A 29 20.67 -9.89 -10.52
CA ARG A 29 19.52 -10.69 -10.96
C ARG A 29 19.39 -11.90 -10.06
N TRP A 30 18.16 -12.36 -9.85
CA TRP A 30 17.92 -13.55 -9.06
C TRP A 30 18.25 -14.81 -9.88
N GLU A 31 19.38 -15.45 -9.56
CA GLU A 31 19.85 -16.68 -10.22
C GLU A 31 19.89 -17.88 -9.26
N TYR A 32 19.26 -17.74 -8.10
CA TYR A 32 19.31 -18.72 -7.02
C TYR A 32 18.03 -19.55 -6.99
N SER A 33 18.10 -20.82 -6.62
CA SER A 33 16.91 -21.68 -6.57
C SER A 33 16.04 -21.35 -5.35
N LYS A 34 16.38 -21.91 -4.19
CA LYS A 34 15.67 -21.68 -2.94
C LYS A 34 16.35 -20.58 -2.14
N GLY A 35 15.69 -19.43 -2.03
CA GLY A 35 16.14 -18.32 -1.20
C GLY A 35 16.09 -18.66 0.29
N ASN A 36 17.11 -18.22 1.04
CA ASN A 36 17.11 -18.21 2.49
C ASN A 36 17.59 -16.83 2.94
N PHE A 37 16.70 -16.06 3.58
CA PHE A 37 16.96 -14.68 3.96
C PHE A 37 18.17 -14.54 4.90
N HIS A 38 18.47 -15.56 5.72
CA HIS A 38 19.64 -15.52 6.61
C HIS A 38 20.97 -15.39 5.86
N HIS A 39 21.06 -15.90 4.64
CA HIS A 39 22.25 -15.76 3.79
C HIS A 39 22.45 -14.34 3.27
N TRP A 40 21.42 -13.51 3.30
CA TRP A 40 21.44 -12.14 2.79
C TRP A 40 21.58 -11.08 3.89
N ARG A 41 21.49 -11.48 5.17
CA ARG A 41 21.62 -10.56 6.31
C ARG A 41 22.83 -9.61 6.26
N PRO A 42 24.04 -10.04 5.88
CA PRO A 42 25.17 -9.10 5.82
C PRO A 42 24.98 -7.99 4.78
N LEU A 43 24.30 -8.28 3.67
CA LEU A 43 23.95 -7.27 2.66
C LEU A 43 22.93 -6.27 3.19
N PHE A 44 21.88 -6.74 3.87
CA PHE A 44 20.88 -5.88 4.48
C PHE A 44 21.46 -5.00 5.60
N LEU A 45 22.45 -5.50 6.36
CA LEU A 45 23.18 -4.68 7.34
C LEU A 45 24.01 -3.57 6.67
N HIS A 46 24.58 -3.87 5.50
CA HIS A 46 25.28 -2.85 4.71
C HIS A 46 24.31 -1.80 4.15
N PHE A 47 23.12 -2.21 3.71
CA PHE A 47 22.04 -1.28 3.32
C PHE A 47 21.56 -0.43 4.50
N ASP A 48 21.40 -1.02 5.69
CA ASP A 48 21.10 -0.29 6.92
C ASP A 48 22.16 0.77 7.23
N THR A 49 23.44 0.45 7.04
CA THR A 49 24.54 1.42 7.18
C THR A 49 24.38 2.56 6.16
N TYR A 50 24.08 2.25 4.90
CA TYR A 50 23.84 3.26 3.86
C TYR A 50 22.67 4.19 4.22
N PHE A 51 21.53 3.64 4.65
CA PHE A 51 20.37 4.44 5.05
C PHE A 51 20.66 5.31 6.26
N LYS A 52 21.38 4.79 7.27
CA LYS A 52 21.79 5.59 8.43
C LYS A 52 22.70 6.76 8.05
N THR A 53 23.58 6.57 7.08
CA THR A 53 24.50 7.62 6.62
C THR A 53 23.82 8.67 5.73
N HIS A 54 22.92 8.26 4.84
CA HIS A 54 22.42 9.13 3.77
C HIS A 54 20.93 9.48 3.84
N VAL A 55 20.14 8.80 4.69
CA VAL A 55 18.68 8.94 4.76
C VAL A 55 18.20 9.33 6.16
N SER A 56 18.74 8.75 7.23
CA SER A 56 18.21 8.96 8.59
C SER A 56 18.37 10.38 9.14
N CYS A 57 19.34 11.16 8.67
CA CYS A 57 19.60 12.53 9.14
C CYS A 57 18.89 13.61 8.29
N ARG A 58 18.05 13.21 7.33
CA ARG A 58 17.47 14.11 6.34
C ARG A 58 16.23 14.82 6.87
N GLU A 59 16.30 16.14 6.99
CA GLU A 59 15.21 16.99 7.49
C GLU A 59 13.96 16.96 6.61
N ASP A 60 14.13 16.82 5.28
CA ASP A 60 13.07 16.67 4.29
C ASP A 60 12.24 15.39 4.48
N LEU A 61 12.86 14.31 4.96
CA LEU A 61 12.17 13.05 5.22
C LEU A 61 11.63 12.95 6.66
N LEU A 62 12.24 13.68 7.59
CA LEU A 62 11.80 13.75 8.99
C LEU A 62 10.57 14.66 9.18
N LEU A 63 10.23 15.49 8.17
CA LEU A 63 9.13 16.46 8.24
C LEU A 63 9.26 17.39 9.47
N SER A 64 10.50 17.77 9.77
CA SER A 64 10.85 18.61 10.93
C SER A 64 10.41 20.06 10.74
N ASP A 65 10.41 20.86 11.82
CA ASP A 65 9.98 22.27 11.76
C ASP A 65 10.95 23.16 10.97
N ASN A 66 12.24 22.83 10.99
CA ASN A 66 13.31 23.62 10.40
C ASN A 66 13.92 22.86 9.22
N ILE A 67 13.15 22.65 8.16
CA ILE A 67 13.71 22.07 6.92
C ILE A 67 14.57 23.14 6.27
N SER A 68 15.90 23.00 6.36
CA SER A 68 16.86 23.87 5.70
C SER A 68 16.64 23.93 4.19
N ASP A 69 17.03 25.03 3.56
CA ASP A 69 17.02 25.15 2.10
C ASP A 69 18.32 24.57 1.47
N ASP A 70 19.38 24.39 2.28
CA ASP A 70 20.66 23.79 1.88
C ASP A 70 20.69 22.27 2.15
N ILE A 71 19.74 21.52 1.60
CA ILE A 71 19.73 20.06 1.72
C ILE A 71 20.54 19.45 0.58
N ASP A 72 21.49 18.58 0.92
CA ASP A 72 22.20 17.76 -0.06
C ASP A 72 21.23 17.02 -0.99
N VAL A 73 21.62 16.89 -2.26
CA VAL A 73 20.82 16.20 -3.28
C VAL A 73 20.53 14.76 -2.83
N PHE A 74 19.25 14.39 -2.83
CA PHE A 74 18.83 13.05 -2.44
C PHE A 74 19.45 12.00 -3.38
N PRO A 75 20.10 10.94 -2.85
CA PRO A 75 20.78 9.95 -3.68
C PRO A 75 19.78 8.93 -4.29
N LYS A 76 18.87 9.43 -5.15
CA LYS A 76 17.74 8.71 -5.75
C LYS A 76 18.15 7.37 -6.36
N ASN A 77 19.14 7.39 -7.25
CA ASN A 77 19.54 6.19 -7.99
C ASN A 77 20.05 5.07 -7.05
N SER A 78 20.89 5.41 -6.07
CA SER A 78 21.41 4.44 -5.11
C SER A 78 20.30 3.83 -4.25
N VAL A 79 19.36 4.66 -3.77
CA VAL A 79 18.20 4.19 -2.99
C VAL A 79 17.32 3.27 -3.84
N LEU A 80 17.01 3.64 -5.09
CA LEU A 80 16.23 2.79 -6.00
C LEU A 80 16.90 1.44 -6.26
N GLN A 81 18.23 1.41 -6.46
CA GLN A 81 18.95 0.15 -6.65
C GLN A 81 18.94 -0.72 -5.39
N ILE A 82 19.10 -0.12 -4.21
CA ILE A 82 19.01 -0.83 -2.93
C ILE A 82 17.63 -1.45 -2.78
N LEU A 83 16.56 -0.65 -2.94
CA LEU A 83 15.17 -1.11 -2.83
C LEU A 83 14.86 -2.24 -3.83
N ARG A 84 15.27 -2.10 -5.10
CA ARG A 84 15.09 -3.14 -6.12
C ARG A 84 15.73 -4.47 -5.71
N VAL A 85 16.96 -4.44 -5.19
CA VAL A 85 17.67 -5.64 -4.74
C VAL A 85 17.01 -6.22 -3.48
N MET A 86 16.59 -5.36 -2.54
CA MET A 86 15.83 -5.79 -1.36
C MET A 86 14.53 -6.49 -1.76
N GLN A 87 13.72 -5.88 -2.62
CA GLN A 87 12.48 -6.44 -3.15
C GLN A 87 12.74 -7.82 -3.76
N THR A 88 13.69 -7.91 -4.70
CA THR A 88 14.01 -9.16 -5.40
C THR A 88 14.39 -10.28 -4.42
N ILE A 89 15.20 -9.97 -3.40
CA ILE A 89 15.59 -10.96 -2.38
C ILE A 89 14.39 -11.36 -1.51
N LEU A 90 13.57 -10.38 -1.11
CA LEU A 90 12.40 -10.61 -0.27
C LEU A 90 11.34 -11.43 -1.00
N GLU A 91 11.07 -11.19 -2.28
CA GLU A 91 10.12 -11.99 -3.07
C GLU A 91 10.50 -13.48 -3.10
N ASN A 92 11.80 -13.78 -3.19
CA ASN A 92 12.30 -15.13 -3.38
C ASN A 92 12.70 -15.86 -2.07
N CYS A 93 12.63 -15.21 -0.90
CA CYS A 93 12.99 -15.82 0.38
C CYS A 93 11.76 -16.02 1.29
N PRO A 94 11.41 -17.23 1.74
CA PRO A 94 10.22 -17.43 2.57
C PRO A 94 10.38 -17.00 4.04
N ASN A 95 11.61 -16.98 4.58
CA ASN A 95 11.91 -16.80 6.01
C ASN A 95 12.35 -15.37 6.37
N LYS A 96 11.42 -14.41 6.30
CA LYS A 96 11.69 -12.96 6.45
C LYS A 96 11.49 -12.43 7.88
N SER A 97 11.14 -13.28 8.85
CA SER A 97 10.75 -12.86 10.21
C SER A 97 11.85 -12.16 11.01
N SER A 98 13.11 -12.24 10.56
CA SER A 98 14.24 -11.53 11.16
C SER A 98 14.64 -10.29 10.38
N PHE A 99 13.78 -9.79 9.50
CA PHE A 99 14.01 -8.50 8.84
C PHE A 99 14.00 -7.39 9.90
N GLY A 100 14.93 -6.45 9.77
CA GLY A 100 15.00 -5.23 10.57
C GLY A 100 15.19 -4.03 9.65
N GLY A 101 15.04 -2.82 10.18
CA GLY A 101 15.17 -1.57 9.41
C GLY A 101 13.84 -1.07 8.80
N LEU A 102 12.70 -1.38 9.44
CA LEU A 102 11.41 -0.80 9.04
C LEU A 102 11.40 0.73 9.16
N GLU A 103 12.14 1.28 10.12
CA GLU A 103 12.34 2.72 10.32
C GLU A 103 12.78 3.47 9.05
N HIS A 104 13.64 2.86 8.23
CA HIS A 104 14.11 3.46 6.98
C HIS A 104 12.97 3.59 5.96
N PHE A 105 12.08 2.59 5.87
CA PHE A 105 10.94 2.68 4.98
C PHE A 105 9.97 3.78 5.41
N GLN A 106 9.79 4.01 6.71
CA GLN A 106 8.95 5.10 7.20
C GLN A 106 9.45 6.46 6.68
N LEU A 107 10.76 6.69 6.71
CA LEU A 107 11.38 7.90 6.15
C LEU A 107 11.23 7.98 4.63
N LEU A 108 11.46 6.87 3.91
CA LEU A 108 11.35 6.86 2.46
C LEU A 108 9.91 7.08 1.96
N LEU A 109 8.88 6.67 2.72
CA LEU A 109 7.48 6.97 2.41
C LEU A 109 7.18 8.48 2.48
N ALA A 110 7.95 9.25 3.24
CA ALA A 110 7.84 10.71 3.34
C ALA A 110 8.50 11.46 2.18
N SER A 111 9.19 10.76 1.27
CA SER A 111 9.76 11.38 0.07
C SER A 111 8.67 12.03 -0.81
N THR A 112 9.01 13.18 -1.41
CA THR A 112 8.20 13.85 -2.44
C THR A 112 8.32 13.16 -3.80
N ASP A 113 9.33 12.31 -3.98
CA ASP A 113 9.54 11.59 -5.24
C ASP A 113 8.66 10.33 -5.29
N PRO A 114 7.68 10.26 -6.22
CA PRO A 114 6.76 9.12 -6.29
C PRO A 114 7.47 7.80 -6.63
N ASP A 115 8.62 7.83 -7.31
CA ASP A 115 9.37 6.61 -7.64
C ASP A 115 9.97 5.97 -6.37
N ILE A 116 10.42 6.79 -5.42
CA ILE A 116 10.96 6.32 -4.13
C ILE A 116 9.85 5.71 -3.27
N VAL A 117 8.69 6.37 -3.22
CA VAL A 117 7.52 5.87 -2.49
C VAL A 117 7.03 4.55 -3.09
N LEU A 118 6.95 4.47 -4.43
CA LEU A 118 6.59 3.25 -5.14
C LEU A 118 7.56 2.10 -4.85
N ALA A 119 8.86 2.30 -5.05
CA ALA A 119 9.87 1.27 -4.80
C ALA A 119 9.89 0.80 -3.34
N THR A 120 9.61 1.72 -2.41
CA THR A 120 9.47 1.42 -0.98
C THR A 120 8.26 0.53 -0.71
N LEU A 121 7.10 0.87 -1.26
CA LEU A 121 5.88 0.08 -1.13
C LEU A 121 5.95 -1.27 -1.83
N GLU A 122 6.60 -1.37 -2.99
CA GLU A 122 6.86 -2.64 -3.69
C GLU A 122 7.76 -3.55 -2.83
N THR A 123 8.80 -2.97 -2.21
CA THR A 123 9.68 -3.70 -1.27
C THR A 123 8.93 -4.15 -0.01
N LEU A 124 8.09 -3.30 0.56
CA LEU A 124 7.25 -3.63 1.71
C LEU A 124 6.22 -4.72 1.36
N SER A 125 5.59 -4.64 0.17
CA SER A 125 4.66 -5.64 -0.32
C SER A 125 5.35 -7.00 -0.43
N ALA A 126 6.56 -7.02 -0.99
CA ALA A 126 7.40 -8.21 -1.00
C ALA A 126 7.73 -8.70 0.41
N LEU A 127 7.95 -7.82 1.40
CA LEU A 127 8.23 -8.20 2.78
C LEU A 127 7.03 -8.89 3.45
N VAL A 128 5.84 -8.28 3.38
CA VAL A 128 4.64 -8.74 4.11
C VAL A 128 3.84 -9.82 3.39
N LYS A 129 4.13 -10.10 2.11
CA LYS A 129 3.43 -11.10 1.30
C LYS A 129 3.18 -12.42 2.06
N ILE A 130 1.89 -12.70 2.29
CA ILE A 130 1.42 -13.95 2.89
C ILE A 130 1.45 -15.04 1.81
N ASN A 131 2.39 -15.98 1.95
CA ASN A 131 2.47 -17.11 1.03
C ASN A 131 1.39 -18.15 1.39
N PRO A 132 0.73 -18.78 0.40
CA PRO A 132 -0.28 -19.83 0.66
C PRO A 132 0.24 -20.96 1.54
N SER A 133 1.53 -21.31 1.43
CA SER A 133 2.18 -22.32 2.26
C SER A 133 2.23 -21.97 3.76
N LYS A 134 2.05 -20.70 4.13
CA LYS A 134 2.00 -20.22 5.52
C LYS A 134 0.58 -20.09 6.08
N LEU A 135 -0.47 -20.32 5.28
CA LEU A 135 -1.86 -20.21 5.77
C LEU A 135 -2.25 -21.39 6.67
N SER A 136 -1.63 -22.56 6.48
CA SER A 136 -1.94 -23.78 7.25
C SER A 136 -1.04 -23.99 8.48
N VAL A 137 0.08 -23.28 8.57
CA VAL A 137 1.09 -23.46 9.62
C VAL A 137 1.22 -22.13 10.34
N SER A 138 1.20 -22.14 11.67
CA SER A 138 1.39 -20.97 12.55
C SER A 138 2.77 -20.30 12.35
N GLY A 139 2.99 -19.74 11.16
CA GLY A 139 4.17 -19.01 10.77
C GLY A 139 4.01 -17.57 11.22
N LYS A 140 5.03 -17.04 11.91
CA LYS A 140 5.04 -15.64 12.35
C LYS A 140 4.88 -14.72 11.14
N LEU A 141 3.71 -14.09 11.03
CA LEU A 141 3.44 -13.01 10.09
C LEU A 141 4.25 -11.77 10.49
N ILE A 142 4.46 -10.88 9.54
CA ILE A 142 5.26 -9.67 9.75
C ILE A 142 4.30 -8.50 9.98
N GLY A 143 4.52 -7.78 11.08
CA GLY A 143 3.88 -6.51 11.38
C GLY A 143 4.76 -5.35 10.92
N CYS A 144 4.12 -4.26 10.54
CA CYS A 144 4.83 -3.03 10.12
C CYS A 144 4.92 -2.01 11.26
N GLY A 145 4.31 -2.25 12.43
CA GLY A 145 4.42 -1.39 13.61
C GLY A 145 4.01 0.06 13.31
N SER A 146 4.89 1.01 13.62
CA SER A 146 4.64 2.45 13.42
C SER A 146 4.37 2.84 11.97
N LEU A 147 4.81 2.05 10.98
CA LEU A 147 4.56 2.35 9.57
C LEU A 147 3.07 2.25 9.22
N ASN A 148 2.25 1.50 9.97
CA ASN A 148 0.82 1.40 9.71
C ASN A 148 0.15 2.79 9.72
N SER A 149 0.63 3.71 10.58
CA SER A 149 0.19 5.11 10.61
C SER A 149 0.45 5.89 9.32
N HIS A 150 1.48 5.51 8.55
CA HIS A 150 1.83 6.11 7.26
C HIS A 150 1.14 5.37 6.11
N LEU A 151 0.96 4.05 6.23
CA LEU A 151 0.27 3.23 5.23
C LEU A 151 -1.22 3.58 5.14
N LEU A 152 -1.88 3.87 6.26
CA LEU A 152 -3.31 4.23 6.29
C LEU A 152 -3.66 5.45 5.41
N PRO A 153 -3.07 6.64 5.61
CA PRO A 153 -3.38 7.80 4.78
C PRO A 153 -2.95 7.62 3.32
N LEU A 154 -1.89 6.85 3.06
CA LEU A 154 -1.52 6.48 1.69
C LEU A 154 -2.58 5.59 1.02
N ALA A 155 -3.14 4.62 1.75
CA ALA A 155 -4.16 3.70 1.24
C ALA A 155 -5.52 4.37 1.02
N GLN A 156 -5.83 5.44 1.76
CA GLN A 156 -7.06 6.24 1.59
C GLN A 156 -7.10 6.99 0.25
N GLY A 157 -5.95 7.28 -0.37
CA GLY A 157 -5.91 7.92 -1.69
C GLY A 157 -6.44 9.36 -1.68
N TRP A 158 -7.28 9.67 -2.68
CA TRP A 158 -7.86 11.02 -2.86
C TRP A 158 -8.97 11.35 -1.86
N GLY A 159 -9.62 10.34 -1.29
CA GLY A 159 -10.76 10.53 -0.41
C GLY A 159 -11.75 9.38 -0.54
N SER A 160 -12.91 9.57 0.06
CA SER A 160 -13.94 8.52 0.11
C SER A 160 -14.91 8.57 -1.04
N LYS A 161 -15.60 7.45 -1.25
CA LYS A 161 -16.73 7.40 -2.18
C LYS A 161 -17.85 8.37 -1.78
N GLU A 162 -18.09 8.56 -0.49
CA GLU A 162 -19.07 9.51 0.05
C GLU A 162 -18.69 10.96 -0.28
N GLU A 163 -17.40 11.26 -0.33
CA GLU A 163 -16.86 12.54 -0.79
C GLU A 163 -16.87 12.68 -2.32
N GLY A 164 -17.35 11.68 -3.06
CA GLY A 164 -17.29 11.66 -4.54
C GLY A 164 -15.89 11.42 -5.11
N LEU A 165 -14.94 11.00 -4.26
CA LEU A 165 -13.54 10.74 -4.59
C LEU A 165 -13.16 9.26 -4.47
N GLY A 166 -14.16 8.36 -4.60
CA GLY A 166 -13.95 6.92 -4.59
C GLY A 166 -12.89 6.50 -5.62
N LEU A 167 -12.03 5.55 -5.23
CA LEU A 167 -10.93 5.01 -6.02
C LEU A 167 -11.29 4.77 -7.50
N PHE A 168 -12.39 4.06 -7.78
CA PHE A 168 -12.81 3.73 -9.14
C PHE A 168 -13.11 4.99 -9.96
N SER A 169 -13.86 5.93 -9.37
CA SER A 169 -14.24 7.18 -10.02
C SER A 169 -13.02 8.06 -10.32
N CYS A 170 -12.10 8.17 -9.37
CA CYS A 170 -10.85 8.90 -9.53
C CYS A 170 -10.00 8.30 -10.66
N VAL A 171 -9.78 6.98 -10.67
CA VAL A 171 -8.99 6.33 -11.72
C VAL A 171 -9.62 6.56 -13.09
N MET A 172 -10.93 6.37 -13.23
CA MET A 172 -11.63 6.60 -14.51
C MET A 172 -11.54 8.06 -14.97
N ALA A 173 -11.71 9.02 -14.07
CA ALA A 173 -11.59 10.44 -14.40
C ALA A 173 -10.18 10.82 -14.86
N ASN A 174 -9.16 10.19 -14.28
CA ASN A 174 -7.77 10.45 -14.60
C ASN A 174 -7.34 9.83 -15.95
N GLU A 175 -7.83 8.63 -16.27
CA GLU A 175 -7.54 7.98 -17.56
C GLU A 175 -8.21 8.73 -18.73
N LYS A 176 -9.47 9.16 -18.58
CA LYS A 176 -10.15 9.99 -19.60
C LYS A 176 -9.38 11.26 -19.94
N SER A 177 -8.91 11.97 -18.91
CA SER A 177 -8.17 13.22 -19.09
C SER A 177 -6.84 13.03 -19.84
N GLN A 178 -6.19 11.87 -19.70
CA GLN A 178 -4.96 11.58 -20.43
C GLN A 178 -5.22 11.21 -21.89
N GLU A 179 -6.33 10.53 -22.19
CA GLU A 179 -6.74 10.28 -23.58
C GLU A 179 -7.13 11.59 -24.29
N GLU A 180 -7.86 12.47 -23.61
CA GLU A 180 -8.22 13.80 -24.13
C GLU A 180 -6.99 14.70 -24.35
N GLY A 181 -6.00 14.64 -23.46
CA GLY A 181 -4.73 15.37 -23.62
C GLY A 181 -3.89 14.92 -24.83
N LEU A 182 -4.21 13.76 -25.42
CA LEU A 182 -3.59 13.24 -26.65
C LEU A 182 -4.46 13.52 -27.90
N CYS A 183 -5.68 14.01 -27.73
CA CYS A 183 -6.58 14.36 -28.83
C CYS A 183 -6.23 15.73 -29.41
N LEU A 184 -5.92 15.79 -30.71
CA LEU A 184 -5.66 17.05 -31.44
C LEU A 184 -6.91 17.95 -31.54
N PHE A 185 -8.09 17.39 -31.28
CA PHE A 185 -9.37 18.09 -31.25
C PHE A 185 -10.09 17.73 -29.95
N PRO A 186 -9.94 18.53 -28.88
CA PRO A 186 -10.76 18.38 -27.68
C PRO A 186 -12.22 18.53 -28.09
N SER A 187 -13.08 17.60 -27.69
CA SER A 187 -14.52 17.82 -27.83
C SER A 187 -14.92 18.92 -26.87
N ASP A 188 -15.40 20.07 -27.37
CA ASP A 188 -15.85 21.25 -26.59
C ASP A 188 -17.05 20.98 -25.66
N VAL A 189 -17.44 19.71 -25.48
CA VAL A 189 -18.46 19.28 -24.53
C VAL A 189 -17.80 19.06 -23.17
N ASP A 190 -17.21 20.13 -22.64
CA ASP A 190 -16.74 20.21 -21.26
C ASP A 190 -17.94 19.91 -20.34
N ASN A 191 -18.06 18.68 -19.87
CA ASN A 191 -19.14 18.29 -18.97
C ASN A 191 -18.91 19.05 -17.65
N GLU A 192 -19.88 19.86 -17.20
CA GLU A 192 -19.79 20.57 -15.90
C GLU A 192 -19.52 19.60 -14.72
N SER A 193 -19.92 18.33 -14.87
CA SER A 193 -19.58 17.23 -13.95
C SER A 193 -18.09 16.91 -13.91
N ASP A 194 -17.37 16.98 -15.04
CA ASP A 194 -15.95 16.65 -15.09
C ASP A 194 -15.10 17.79 -14.52
N LYS A 195 -15.57 19.05 -14.65
CA LYS A 195 -14.96 20.22 -14.01
C LYS A 195 -15.16 20.22 -12.49
N SER A 196 -16.34 19.84 -12.01
CA SER A 196 -16.61 19.77 -10.57
C SER A 196 -15.80 18.65 -9.90
N GLN A 197 -15.70 17.47 -10.53
CA GLN A 197 -14.82 16.39 -10.04
C GLN A 197 -13.34 16.77 -10.06
N TYR A 198 -12.90 17.51 -11.08
CA TYR A 198 -11.53 18.03 -11.12
C TYR A 198 -11.21 18.96 -9.96
N ARG A 199 -12.08 19.94 -9.72
CA ARG A 199 -11.93 20.85 -8.59
C ARG A 199 -11.95 20.09 -7.28
N LEU A 200 -12.83 19.10 -7.13
CA LEU A 200 -12.93 18.31 -5.91
C LEU A 200 -11.65 17.49 -5.65
N GLY A 201 -11.15 16.76 -6.66
CA GLY A 201 -9.96 15.92 -6.51
C GLY A 201 -8.64 16.69 -6.37
N SER A 202 -8.60 17.95 -6.83
CA SER A 202 -7.46 18.86 -6.67
C SER A 202 -7.55 19.77 -5.45
N THR A 203 -8.68 19.75 -4.73
CA THR A 203 -8.88 20.53 -3.52
C THR A 203 -8.49 19.71 -2.30
N LEU A 204 -7.58 20.24 -1.51
CA LEU A 204 -7.22 19.66 -0.23
C LEU A 204 -8.20 20.12 0.84
N HIS A 205 -8.81 19.15 1.52
CA HIS A 205 -9.54 19.36 2.76
C HIS A 205 -8.93 18.47 3.84
N PHE A 206 -8.38 19.07 4.88
CA PHE A 206 -7.70 18.35 5.95
C PHE A 206 -8.12 18.87 7.32
N GLU A 207 -8.56 17.96 8.18
CA GLU A 207 -9.06 18.26 9.51
C GLU A 207 -8.19 17.60 10.58
N PHE A 208 -7.85 18.33 11.63
CA PHE A 208 -7.16 17.79 12.79
C PHE A 208 -7.55 18.53 14.06
N HIS A 209 -7.38 17.85 15.20
CA HIS A 209 -7.67 18.45 16.50
C HIS A 209 -6.38 19.01 17.11
N VAL A 210 -6.42 20.27 17.54
CA VAL A 210 -5.30 20.88 18.27
C VAL A 210 -5.46 20.56 19.74
N ALA A 211 -4.47 19.88 20.33
CA ALA A 211 -4.43 19.69 21.78
C ALA A 211 -4.13 21.04 22.46
N THR A 212 -5.09 21.61 23.17
CA THR A 212 -4.86 22.79 24.01
C THR A 212 -3.98 22.36 25.19
N GLN A 213 -2.75 22.84 25.28
CA GLN A 213 -1.91 22.64 26.47
C GLN A 213 -2.57 23.40 27.64
N GLY A 214 -3.27 22.66 28.50
CA GLY A 214 -3.96 23.21 29.65
C GLY A 214 -2.98 23.78 30.67
N THR A 215 -2.91 25.11 30.75
CA THR A 215 -2.54 25.81 31.98
C THR A 215 -3.72 26.66 32.44
N SER A 216 -3.99 26.56 33.75
CA SER A 216 -4.99 27.28 34.57
C SER A 216 -6.43 26.76 34.62
N THR A 217 -6.68 26.06 35.73
CA THR A 217 -7.82 26.20 36.65
C THR A 217 -8.87 27.27 36.32
N SER A 218 -10.07 26.86 35.88
CA SER A 218 -11.37 27.28 36.42
C SER A 218 -12.51 26.78 35.54
N SER A 219 -13.59 26.36 36.21
CA SER A 219 -14.87 25.89 35.69
C SER A 219 -15.57 26.86 34.71
N ASP A 220 -16.30 26.26 33.77
CA ASP A 220 -17.31 26.81 32.86
C ASP A 220 -16.85 27.78 31.75
N ARG A 221 -16.86 27.28 30.49
CA ARG A 221 -17.71 27.76 29.38
C ARG A 221 -17.34 27.13 28.03
N SER A 222 -18.37 26.67 27.32
CA SER A 222 -18.44 26.35 25.87
C SER A 222 -17.39 25.39 25.29
N GLN A 223 -17.84 24.21 24.87
CA GLN A 223 -17.17 23.35 23.89
C GLN A 223 -16.97 24.12 22.58
N SER A 224 -15.91 24.92 22.48
CA SER A 224 -15.36 25.31 21.20
C SER A 224 -14.60 24.09 20.68
N SER A 225 -15.03 23.54 19.56
CA SER A 225 -14.31 22.44 18.92
C SER A 225 -12.91 22.93 18.58
N ASN A 226 -11.88 22.28 19.15
CA ASN A 226 -10.47 22.52 18.80
C ASN A 226 -10.12 21.99 17.39
N LEU A 227 -11.07 21.98 16.46
CA LEU A 227 -10.94 21.44 15.12
C LEU A 227 -10.29 22.51 14.23
N CYS A 228 -9.09 22.23 13.75
CA CYS A 228 -8.44 23.03 12.73
C CYS A 228 -8.73 22.42 11.35
N VAL A 229 -9.17 23.26 10.42
CA VAL A 229 -9.46 22.87 9.04
C VAL A 229 -8.50 23.61 8.10
N ILE A 230 -7.77 22.85 7.29
CA ILE A 230 -6.94 23.35 6.21
C ILE A 230 -7.68 23.08 4.90
N HIS A 231 -8.02 24.15 4.19
CA HIS A 231 -8.68 24.08 2.89
C HIS A 231 -7.83 24.78 1.84
N ILE A 232 -7.47 24.05 0.78
CA ILE A 232 -6.62 24.55 -0.32
C ILE A 232 -7.26 24.15 -1.65
N PRO A 233 -7.90 25.08 -2.36
CA PRO A 233 -8.47 24.79 -3.67
C PRO A 233 -7.39 24.70 -4.76
N GLU A 234 -7.61 23.82 -5.74
CA GLU A 234 -6.87 23.73 -7.00
C GLU A 234 -5.33 23.69 -6.82
N LEU A 235 -4.88 22.83 -5.90
CA LEU A 235 -3.48 22.73 -5.47
C LEU A 235 -2.53 22.31 -6.62
N ASN A 236 -3.08 21.65 -7.63
CA ASN A 236 -2.40 21.23 -8.85
C ASN A 236 -2.01 22.40 -9.79
N LEU A 237 -2.64 23.57 -9.65
CA LEU A 237 -2.29 24.78 -10.40
C LEU A 237 -1.19 25.60 -9.72
N GLN A 238 -0.88 25.30 -8.46
CA GLN A 238 0.16 25.99 -7.72
C GLN A 238 1.54 25.46 -8.15
N GLY A 239 2.46 26.37 -8.48
CA GLY A 239 3.84 26.04 -8.87
C GLY A 239 4.78 25.73 -7.71
N GLU A 240 4.31 25.76 -6.46
CA GLU A 240 5.11 25.44 -5.28
C GLU A 240 5.29 23.93 -5.13
N ASP A 241 6.47 23.51 -4.63
CA ASP A 241 6.77 22.11 -4.34
C ASP A 241 5.96 21.55 -3.14
N ASP A 242 5.72 20.24 -3.11
CA ASP A 242 5.01 19.51 -2.03
C ASP A 242 5.51 19.88 -0.64
N LEU A 243 6.84 19.92 -0.48
CA LEU A 243 7.46 20.17 0.80
C LEU A 243 7.32 21.65 1.20
N SER A 244 7.42 22.56 0.23
CA SER A 244 7.26 24.00 0.47
C SER A 244 5.84 24.34 0.90
N THR A 245 4.84 23.77 0.21
CA THR A 245 3.43 23.87 0.60
C THR A 245 3.24 23.32 2.00
N LEU A 246 3.78 22.14 2.32
CA LEU A 246 3.70 21.57 3.67
C LEU A 246 4.29 22.51 4.74
N LYS A 247 5.50 23.04 4.52
CA LYS A 247 6.16 23.99 5.45
C LYS A 247 5.27 25.20 5.73
N HIS A 248 4.68 25.78 4.69
CA HIS A 248 3.77 26.92 4.82
C HIS A 248 2.62 26.61 5.78
N TYR A 249 1.92 25.49 5.59
CA TYR A 249 0.77 25.13 6.42
C TYR A 249 1.15 24.65 7.83
N ILE A 250 2.30 24.00 8.00
CA ILE A 250 2.82 23.68 9.34
C ILE A 250 3.01 24.98 10.16
N SER A 251 3.67 25.98 9.57
CA SER A 251 3.92 27.26 10.25
C SER A 251 2.64 28.05 10.55
N LYS A 252 1.68 28.04 9.62
CA LYS A 252 0.43 28.80 9.72
C LYS A 252 -0.57 28.20 10.70
N HIS A 253 -0.67 26.87 10.77
CA HIS A 253 -1.69 26.17 11.55
C HIS A 253 -1.13 25.38 12.75
N ALA A 254 0.19 25.46 13.01
CA ALA A 254 0.89 24.74 14.08
C ALA A 254 0.57 23.23 14.06
N VAL A 255 0.71 22.60 12.89
CA VAL A 255 0.34 21.20 12.68
C VAL A 255 1.25 20.26 13.50
N PRO A 256 0.70 19.43 14.41
CA PRO A 256 1.46 18.47 15.20
C PRO A 256 2.20 17.42 14.35
N PRO A 257 3.35 16.90 14.81
CA PRO A 257 4.19 15.96 14.03
C PRO A 257 3.43 14.71 13.58
N GLU A 258 2.51 14.19 14.39
CA GLU A 258 1.66 13.03 14.07
C GLU A 258 0.76 13.24 12.83
N HIS A 259 0.42 14.49 12.49
CA HIS A 259 -0.46 14.83 11.37
C HIS A 259 0.30 15.27 10.11
N ARG A 260 1.60 15.59 10.22
CA ARG A 260 2.40 16.13 9.10
C ARG A 260 2.47 15.19 7.91
N PHE A 261 2.67 13.89 8.16
CA PHE A 261 2.72 12.90 7.08
C PHE A 261 1.36 12.74 6.39
N SER A 262 0.26 12.75 7.15
CA SER A 262 -1.09 12.66 6.60
C SER A 262 -1.41 13.88 5.74
N LEU A 263 -1.04 15.08 6.21
CA LEU A 263 -1.16 16.33 5.44
C LEU A 263 -0.33 16.29 4.16
N LEU A 264 0.95 15.90 4.24
CA LEU A 264 1.81 15.73 3.06
C LEU A 264 1.20 14.75 2.05
N THR A 265 0.61 13.66 2.54
CA THR A 265 -0.06 12.68 1.69
C THR A 265 -1.26 13.28 0.95
N ARG A 266 -2.09 14.06 1.63
CA ARG A 266 -3.21 14.77 1.00
C ARG A 266 -2.74 15.81 -0.02
N ILE A 267 -1.65 16.55 0.27
CA ILE A 267 -1.03 17.50 -0.67
C ILE A 267 -0.60 16.78 -1.95
N ARG A 268 0.14 15.67 -1.78
CA ARG A 268 0.63 14.82 -2.87
C ARG A 268 -0.49 14.31 -3.77
N TYR A 269 -1.55 13.76 -3.19
CA TYR A 269 -2.70 13.27 -3.96
C TYR A 269 -3.44 14.40 -4.68
N ALA A 270 -3.76 15.51 -3.99
CA ALA A 270 -4.45 16.64 -4.58
C ALA A 270 -3.67 17.22 -5.78
N ARG A 271 -2.34 17.36 -5.65
CA ARG A 271 -1.48 17.81 -6.75
C ARG A 271 -1.41 16.83 -7.91
N ALA A 272 -1.40 15.53 -7.60
CA ALA A 272 -1.29 14.48 -8.61
C ALA A 272 -2.58 14.30 -9.43
N PHE A 273 -3.74 14.79 -8.97
CA PHE A 273 -5.02 14.57 -9.65
C PHE A 273 -5.01 15.13 -11.08
N ARG A 274 -5.32 14.28 -12.07
CA ARG A 274 -5.20 14.52 -13.53
C ARG A 274 -3.83 15.03 -14.01
N SER A 275 -2.77 14.79 -13.25
CA SER A 275 -1.39 15.07 -13.68
C SER A 275 -0.75 13.86 -14.38
N SER A 276 0.47 14.03 -14.90
CA SER A 276 1.28 12.93 -15.44
C SER A 276 1.67 11.88 -14.39
N THR A 277 1.73 12.27 -13.11
CA THR A 277 2.09 11.38 -11.99
C THR A 277 0.89 10.67 -11.38
N CYS A 278 -0.33 10.95 -11.85
CA CYS A 278 -1.56 10.38 -11.31
C CYS A 278 -1.53 8.85 -11.25
N ARG A 279 -1.07 8.20 -12.33
CA ARG A 279 -0.96 6.73 -12.39
C ARG A 279 -0.01 6.18 -11.33
N GLN A 280 1.07 6.90 -11.01
CA GLN A 280 1.98 6.52 -9.92
C GLN A 280 1.25 6.60 -8.58
N TYR A 281 0.46 7.66 -8.33
CA TYR A 281 -0.31 7.79 -7.09
C TYR A 281 -1.45 6.77 -6.96
N THR A 282 -2.10 6.36 -8.05
CA THR A 282 -3.00 5.20 -8.03
C THR A 282 -2.27 3.93 -7.61
N ARG A 283 -1.07 3.69 -8.15
CA ARG A 283 -0.25 2.53 -7.78
C ARG A 283 0.20 2.60 -6.31
N ILE A 284 0.60 3.78 -5.83
CA ILE A 284 0.95 4.03 -4.42
C ILE A 284 -0.24 3.69 -3.51
N CYS A 285 -1.44 4.19 -3.82
CA CYS A 285 -2.67 3.89 -3.08
C CYS A 285 -2.92 2.38 -2.96
N LEU A 286 -2.91 1.67 -4.10
CA LEU A 286 -3.15 0.23 -4.15
C LEU A 286 -2.08 -0.58 -3.40
N LEU A 287 -0.80 -0.22 -3.57
CA LEU A 287 0.30 -0.91 -2.89
C LEU A 287 0.28 -0.64 -1.38
N ALA A 288 0.00 0.59 -0.95
CA ALA A 288 -0.14 0.92 0.47
C ALA A 288 -1.27 0.11 1.11
N PHE A 289 -2.41 -0.02 0.43
CA PHE A 289 -3.49 -0.89 0.87
C PHE A 289 -3.07 -2.37 0.94
N ILE A 290 -2.36 -2.90 -0.07
CA ILE A 290 -1.83 -4.28 -0.05
C ILE A 290 -0.93 -4.52 1.16
N VAL A 291 -0.02 -3.57 1.45
CA VAL A 291 0.89 -3.70 2.60
C VAL A 291 0.11 -3.61 3.91
N LEU A 292 -0.77 -2.61 4.05
CA LEU A 292 -1.59 -2.41 5.24
C LEU A 292 -2.42 -3.65 5.56
N VAL A 293 -3.12 -4.21 4.56
CA VAL A 293 -3.98 -5.38 4.77
C VAL A 293 -3.19 -6.63 5.10
N GLN A 294 -1.93 -6.77 4.66
CA GLN A 294 -1.08 -7.93 4.96
C GLN A 294 -0.23 -7.78 6.22
N SER A 295 -0.09 -6.56 6.74
CA SER A 295 0.56 -6.26 8.00
C SER A 295 -0.17 -6.97 9.16
N SER A 296 0.56 -7.73 9.98
CA SER A 296 -0.06 -8.56 11.02
C SER A 296 -0.59 -7.79 12.23
N ASP A 297 -0.19 -6.53 12.39
CA ASP A 297 -0.50 -5.68 13.54
C ASP A 297 -1.37 -4.46 13.20
N ALA A 298 -1.88 -4.35 11.97
CA ALA A 298 -2.65 -3.19 11.48
C ALA A 298 -4.17 -3.27 11.72
N HIS A 299 -4.62 -3.87 12.83
CA HIS A 299 -6.06 -4.16 13.02
C HIS A 299 -6.90 -2.90 13.18
N ASP A 300 -6.41 -1.93 13.96
CA ASP A 300 -7.12 -0.68 14.24
C ASP A 300 -7.17 0.21 13.00
N GLU A 301 -6.06 0.30 12.26
CA GLU A 301 -5.99 1.05 11.01
C GLU A 301 -6.91 0.46 9.94
N LEU A 302 -6.98 -0.87 9.82
CA LEU A 302 -7.90 -1.53 8.90
C LEU A 302 -9.36 -1.33 9.30
N ALA A 303 -9.68 -1.40 10.59
CA ALA A 303 -11.02 -1.12 11.08
C ALA A 303 -11.44 0.32 10.76
N SER A 304 -10.54 1.30 10.99
CA SER A 304 -10.75 2.69 10.63
C SER A 304 -10.89 2.88 9.11
N PHE A 305 -10.07 2.20 8.31
CA PHE A 305 -10.14 2.25 6.86
C PHE A 305 -11.51 1.79 6.34
N PHE A 306 -11.98 0.61 6.73
CA PHE A 306 -13.27 0.08 6.26
C PHE A 306 -14.50 0.76 6.87
N ALA A 307 -14.36 1.43 8.03
CA ALA A 307 -15.40 2.29 8.56
C ALA A 307 -15.65 3.51 7.66
N ASN A 308 -14.57 4.04 7.05
CA ASN A 308 -14.65 5.17 6.11
C ASN A 308 -14.94 4.71 4.66
N GLU A 309 -14.40 3.55 4.25
CA GLU A 309 -14.49 3.01 2.89
C GLU A 309 -15.15 1.61 2.84
N PRO A 310 -16.44 1.47 3.20
CA PRO A 310 -17.10 0.16 3.23
C PRO A 310 -17.21 -0.49 1.84
N GLU A 311 -17.21 0.31 0.77
CA GLU A 311 -17.35 -0.14 -0.61
C GLU A 311 -16.03 -0.41 -1.35
N TYR A 312 -14.88 -0.23 -0.68
CA TYR A 312 -13.57 -0.32 -1.32
C TYR A 312 -13.34 -1.61 -2.12
N THR A 313 -13.81 -2.76 -1.61
CA THR A 313 -13.73 -4.04 -2.33
C THR A 313 -14.50 -4.03 -3.65
N ASN A 314 -15.68 -3.41 -3.68
CA ASN A 314 -16.47 -3.32 -4.90
C ASN A 314 -15.81 -2.38 -5.91
N GLU A 315 -15.14 -1.33 -5.45
CA GLU A 315 -14.35 -0.44 -6.30
C GLU A 315 -13.16 -1.16 -6.93
N LEU A 316 -12.42 -1.98 -6.15
CA LEU A 316 -11.36 -2.84 -6.67
C LEU A 316 -11.89 -3.82 -7.75
N ILE A 317 -13.05 -4.42 -7.53
CA ILE A 317 -13.70 -5.28 -8.54
C ILE A 317 -14.08 -4.48 -9.79
N GLY A 318 -14.59 -3.26 -9.62
CA GLY A 318 -14.87 -2.33 -10.73
C GLY A 318 -13.62 -2.08 -11.59
N LEU A 319 -12.47 -1.82 -10.95
CA LEU A 319 -11.19 -1.63 -11.65
C LEU A 319 -10.79 -2.88 -12.44
N VAL A 320 -10.83 -4.06 -11.81
CA VAL A 320 -10.42 -5.34 -12.43
C VAL A 320 -11.24 -5.66 -13.69
N ARG A 321 -12.53 -5.31 -13.69
CA ARG A 321 -13.47 -5.55 -14.80
C ARG A 321 -13.30 -4.61 -15.99
N SER A 322 -12.71 -3.44 -15.78
CA SER A 322 -12.67 -2.36 -16.79
C SER A 322 -11.47 -2.53 -17.71
N GLU A 323 -11.56 -3.47 -18.65
CA GLU A 323 -10.43 -3.91 -19.49
C GLU A 323 -9.87 -2.84 -20.41
N ASP A 324 -10.74 -2.12 -21.12
CA ASP A 324 -10.31 -1.18 -22.16
C ASP A 324 -10.00 0.22 -21.60
N ALA A 325 -10.57 0.57 -20.44
CA ALA A 325 -10.47 1.91 -19.86
C ALA A 325 -9.33 2.09 -18.86
N ILE A 326 -8.74 0.99 -18.35
CA ILE A 326 -7.78 1.04 -17.24
C ILE A 326 -6.50 0.28 -17.60
N PRO A 327 -5.31 0.90 -17.39
CA PRO A 327 -4.03 0.25 -17.62
C PRO A 327 -3.90 -1.11 -16.92
N GLY A 328 -3.34 -2.10 -17.63
CA GLY A 328 -3.16 -3.46 -17.11
C GLY A 328 -2.40 -3.51 -15.79
N THR A 329 -1.43 -2.61 -15.56
CA THR A 329 -0.69 -2.52 -14.30
C THR A 329 -1.57 -2.17 -13.09
N ILE A 330 -2.51 -1.23 -13.24
CA ILE A 330 -3.47 -0.85 -12.20
C ILE A 330 -4.44 -2.00 -11.95
N ARG A 331 -4.93 -2.65 -13.01
CA ARG A 331 -5.79 -3.84 -12.91
C ARG A 331 -5.10 -5.00 -12.18
N THR A 332 -3.81 -5.23 -12.45
CA THR A 332 -3.01 -6.22 -11.72
C THR A 332 -2.90 -5.89 -10.24
N LEU A 333 -2.59 -4.63 -9.88
CA LEU A 333 -2.51 -4.23 -8.48
C LEU A 333 -3.86 -4.33 -7.77
N ALA A 334 -4.96 -3.95 -8.42
CA ALA A 334 -6.30 -4.12 -7.87
C ALA A 334 -6.62 -5.61 -7.62
N MET A 335 -6.21 -6.50 -8.53
CA MET A 335 -6.36 -7.94 -8.34
C MET A 335 -5.49 -8.48 -7.20
N LEU A 336 -4.25 -7.99 -7.07
CA LEU A 336 -3.36 -8.33 -5.97
C LEU A 336 -3.89 -7.82 -4.62
N ALA A 337 -4.56 -6.65 -4.58
CA ALA A 337 -5.24 -6.13 -3.40
C ALA A 337 -6.38 -7.05 -2.96
N LEU A 338 -7.20 -7.55 -3.88
CA LEU A 338 -8.23 -8.55 -3.58
C LEU A 338 -7.62 -9.87 -3.06
N ALA A 339 -6.55 -10.35 -3.69
CA ALA A 339 -5.83 -11.54 -3.21
C ALA A 339 -5.23 -11.33 -1.80
N ALA A 340 -4.71 -10.12 -1.53
CA ALA A 340 -4.15 -9.75 -0.24
C ALA A 340 -5.21 -9.72 0.87
N GLN A 341 -6.40 -9.16 0.61
CA GLN A 341 -7.54 -9.22 1.53
C GLN A 341 -7.93 -10.66 1.85
N LEU A 342 -8.03 -11.52 0.84
CA LEU A 342 -8.40 -12.92 1.02
C LEU A 342 -7.35 -13.71 1.82
N ALA A 343 -6.05 -13.52 1.52
CA ALA A 343 -4.97 -14.12 2.28
C ALA A 343 -4.97 -13.65 3.74
N ALA A 344 -5.19 -12.35 3.97
CA ALA A 344 -5.29 -11.76 5.30
C ALA A 344 -6.49 -12.34 6.09
N TYR A 345 -7.66 -12.43 5.47
CA TYR A 345 -8.86 -13.01 6.05
C TYR A 345 -8.62 -14.45 6.53
N SER A 346 -7.95 -15.26 5.72
CA SER A 346 -7.74 -16.70 6.01
C SER A 346 -6.58 -16.98 6.96
N SER A 347 -5.82 -15.95 7.35
CA SER A 347 -4.64 -16.14 8.19
C SER A 347 -4.94 -16.20 9.70
N SER A 348 -6.03 -15.59 10.18
CA SER A 348 -6.46 -15.68 11.58
C SER A 348 -7.92 -15.28 11.79
N HIS A 349 -8.54 -15.71 12.90
CA HIS A 349 -9.94 -15.37 13.22
C HIS A 349 -10.14 -13.87 13.49
N GLU A 350 -9.15 -13.22 14.12
CA GLU A 350 -9.19 -11.77 14.37
C GLU A 350 -9.26 -10.99 13.06
N ARG A 351 -8.41 -11.36 12.10
CA ARG A 351 -8.35 -10.72 10.78
C ARG A 351 -9.58 -11.03 9.95
N ALA A 352 -10.14 -12.24 10.08
CA ALA A 352 -11.41 -12.58 9.49
C ALA A 352 -12.53 -11.66 10.00
N ARG A 353 -12.54 -11.30 11.30
CA ARG A 353 -13.55 -10.39 11.88
C ARG A 353 -13.43 -8.98 11.29
N VAL A 354 -12.23 -8.39 11.31
CA VAL A 354 -12.00 -7.05 10.74
C VAL A 354 -12.37 -7.00 9.25
N LEU A 355 -12.00 -8.04 8.50
CA LEU A 355 -12.28 -8.14 7.07
C LEU A 355 -13.67 -8.71 6.73
N SER A 356 -14.50 -9.08 7.71
CA SER A 356 -15.84 -9.60 7.45
C SER A 356 -16.75 -8.56 6.78
N GLY A 357 -16.47 -7.26 7.01
CA GLY A 357 -17.14 -6.16 6.31
C GLY A 357 -16.80 -6.07 4.81
N SER A 358 -15.67 -6.63 4.37
CA SER A 358 -15.11 -6.41 3.03
C SER A 358 -15.86 -7.11 1.88
N SER A 359 -16.99 -7.79 2.11
CA SER A 359 -17.80 -8.52 1.10
C SER A 359 -17.09 -9.52 0.18
N ILE A 360 -15.77 -9.72 0.33
CA ILE A 360 -14.94 -10.47 -0.61
C ILE A 360 -15.27 -11.97 -0.66
N ILE A 361 -15.81 -12.52 0.44
CA ILE A 361 -16.18 -13.94 0.55
C ILE A 361 -17.69 -14.16 0.44
N SER A 362 -18.52 -13.22 0.87
CA SER A 362 -19.97 -13.38 1.01
C SER A 362 -20.73 -13.19 -0.31
N ALA A 363 -20.22 -12.41 -1.26
CA ALA A 363 -20.87 -12.21 -2.55
C ALA A 363 -20.50 -13.34 -3.54
N SER A 364 -21.33 -14.38 -3.63
CA SER A 364 -21.25 -15.40 -4.68
C SER A 364 -21.17 -14.78 -6.10
N GLY A 365 -21.80 -13.62 -6.30
CA GLY A 365 -21.73 -12.84 -7.53
C GLY A 365 -20.31 -12.35 -7.88
N ASN A 366 -19.55 -11.82 -6.92
CA ASN A 366 -18.21 -11.29 -7.16
C ASN A 366 -17.24 -12.37 -7.66
N ARG A 367 -17.38 -13.60 -7.15
CA ARG A 367 -16.58 -14.75 -7.58
C ARG A 367 -16.84 -15.13 -9.03
N MET A 368 -18.12 -15.12 -9.43
CA MET A 368 -18.52 -15.46 -10.79
C MET A 368 -18.07 -14.37 -11.79
N ILE A 369 -18.15 -13.11 -11.38
CA ILE A 369 -17.66 -11.98 -12.18
C ILE A 369 -16.17 -12.10 -12.44
N LEU A 370 -15.36 -12.30 -11.40
CA LEU A 370 -13.90 -12.48 -11.55
C LEU A 370 -13.57 -13.72 -12.39
N LEU A 371 -14.44 -14.73 -12.42
CA LEU A 371 -14.21 -15.96 -13.18
C LEU A 371 -14.40 -15.69 -14.66
N GLY A 372 -15.42 -14.90 -15.00
CA GLY A 372 -15.61 -14.38 -16.36
C GLY A 372 -14.43 -13.53 -16.82
N VAL A 373 -13.88 -12.69 -15.94
CA VAL A 373 -12.67 -11.90 -16.24
C VAL A 373 -11.46 -12.80 -16.51
N LEU A 374 -11.24 -13.84 -15.71
CA LEU A 374 -10.17 -14.82 -15.92
C LEU A 374 -10.34 -15.57 -17.25
N GLN A 375 -11.55 -16.06 -17.54
CA GLN A 375 -11.83 -16.77 -18.80
C GLN A 375 -11.56 -15.89 -20.01
N LYS A 376 -11.94 -14.62 -19.96
CA LYS A 376 -11.68 -13.64 -21.02
C LYS A 376 -10.18 -13.36 -21.17
N ALA A 377 -9.47 -13.12 -20.06
CA ALA A 377 -8.03 -12.86 -20.06
C ALA A 377 -7.20 -14.05 -20.59
N VAL A 378 -7.58 -15.28 -20.23
CA VAL A 378 -6.93 -16.50 -20.77
C VAL A 378 -7.21 -16.66 -22.26
N SER A 379 -8.43 -16.32 -22.71
CA SER A 379 -8.78 -16.38 -24.13
C SER A 379 -7.99 -15.37 -24.96
N SER A 380 -7.76 -14.15 -24.44
CA SER A 380 -6.97 -13.12 -25.12
C SER A 380 -5.46 -13.40 -25.12
N LEU A 381 -4.96 -14.19 -24.15
CA LEU A 381 -3.55 -14.59 -24.08
C LEU A 381 -3.10 -15.40 -25.31
N SER A 382 -4.02 -16.08 -25.99
CA SER A 382 -3.72 -16.78 -27.25
C SER A 382 -3.23 -15.82 -28.35
N ASN A 383 -3.56 -14.53 -28.26
CA ASN A 383 -3.29 -13.52 -29.27
C ASN A 383 -2.25 -12.45 -28.85
N ALA A 384 -2.01 -12.25 -27.54
CA ALA A 384 -1.13 -11.20 -27.03
C ALA A 384 -0.05 -11.75 -26.09
N ARG A 385 1.23 -11.51 -26.40
CA ARG A 385 2.39 -11.83 -25.54
C ARG A 385 2.83 -10.63 -24.70
N ASP A 386 1.89 -9.85 -24.19
CA ASP A 386 2.23 -8.69 -23.36
C ASP A 386 2.52 -9.12 -21.91
N PRO A 387 3.65 -8.66 -21.31
CA PRO A 387 4.05 -9.07 -19.97
C PRO A 387 3.05 -8.63 -18.88
N THR A 388 2.36 -7.50 -19.08
CA THR A 388 1.33 -7.00 -18.17
C THR A 388 0.12 -7.94 -18.10
N SER A 389 -0.27 -8.53 -19.23
CA SER A 389 -1.35 -9.50 -19.32
C SER A 389 -1.01 -10.80 -18.57
N LEU A 390 0.25 -11.23 -18.62
CA LEU A 390 0.73 -12.38 -17.85
C LEU A 390 0.69 -12.12 -16.34
N SER A 391 1.15 -10.95 -15.89
CA SER A 391 1.10 -10.58 -14.47
C SER A 391 -0.34 -10.47 -13.95
N PHE A 392 -1.27 -9.99 -14.77
CA PHE A 392 -2.69 -9.95 -14.43
C PHE A 392 -3.30 -11.35 -14.26
N ILE A 393 -3.00 -12.26 -15.18
CA ILE A 393 -3.47 -13.66 -15.10
C ILE A 393 -2.88 -14.36 -13.88
N ASP A 394 -1.60 -14.18 -13.57
CA ASP A 394 -0.98 -14.73 -12.35
C ASP A 394 -1.68 -14.20 -11.09
N ALA A 395 -1.99 -12.91 -11.01
CA ALA A 395 -2.74 -12.35 -9.89
C ALA A 395 -4.15 -12.98 -9.73
N LEU A 396 -4.87 -13.19 -10.83
CA LEU A 396 -6.17 -13.89 -10.82
C LEU A 396 -6.02 -15.34 -10.34
N LEU A 397 -5.02 -16.08 -10.83
CA LEU A 397 -4.77 -17.46 -10.43
C LEU A 397 -4.40 -17.55 -8.94
N GLN A 398 -3.56 -16.63 -8.44
CA GLN A 398 -3.22 -16.54 -7.02
C GLN A 398 -4.46 -16.31 -6.15
N PHE A 399 -5.37 -15.43 -6.57
CA PHE A 399 -6.65 -15.22 -5.89
C PHE A 399 -7.49 -16.50 -5.83
N TYR A 400 -7.67 -17.21 -6.94
CA TYR A 400 -8.46 -18.44 -6.96
C TYR A 400 -7.81 -19.58 -6.15
N LEU A 401 -6.49 -19.69 -6.19
CA LEU A 401 -5.76 -20.66 -5.38
C LEU A 401 -5.98 -20.42 -3.88
N LEU A 402 -5.83 -19.15 -3.44
CA LEU A 402 -6.11 -18.75 -2.07
C LEU A 402 -7.56 -19.06 -1.71
N HIS A 403 -8.50 -18.71 -2.59
CA HIS A 403 -9.93 -18.91 -2.38
C HIS A 403 -10.31 -20.37 -2.09
N VAL A 404 -9.76 -21.31 -2.86
CA VAL A 404 -9.97 -22.75 -2.65
C VAL A 404 -9.40 -23.20 -1.30
N ILE A 405 -8.19 -22.77 -0.95
CA ILE A 405 -7.54 -23.10 0.33
C ILE A 405 -8.39 -22.59 1.50
N SER A 406 -8.79 -21.32 1.45
CA SER A 406 -9.61 -20.65 2.47
C SER A 406 -10.98 -21.31 2.70
N SER A 407 -11.65 -21.71 1.61
CA SER A 407 -12.99 -22.33 1.69
C SER A 407 -12.94 -23.74 2.27
N SER A 408 -11.84 -24.48 2.03
CA SER A 408 -11.66 -25.84 2.54
C SER A 408 -11.40 -25.87 4.06
N SER A 409 -10.68 -24.88 4.61
CA SER A 409 -10.41 -24.78 6.05
C SER A 409 -11.65 -24.46 6.90
N SER A 410 -12.60 -23.69 6.36
CA SER A 410 -13.87 -23.41 7.05
C SER A 410 -14.76 -24.65 7.19
N GLY A 411 -14.67 -25.62 6.27
CA GLY A 411 -15.41 -26.88 6.34
C GLY A 411 -14.90 -27.85 7.41
N SER A 412 -13.60 -27.83 7.72
CA SER A 412 -12.99 -28.69 8.74
C SER A 412 -13.23 -28.21 10.18
N SER A 413 -13.37 -26.90 10.40
CA SER A 413 -13.56 -26.36 11.76
C SER A 413 -14.99 -26.56 12.31
N MET A 414 -16.00 -26.77 11.45
CA MET A 414 -17.37 -27.07 11.88
C MET A 414 -17.59 -28.54 12.30
N ARG A 415 -16.66 -29.46 12.01
CA ARG A 415 -16.77 -30.87 12.44
C ARG A 415 -16.15 -31.16 13.81
N GLY A 416 -15.41 -30.21 14.40
CA GLY A 416 -14.71 -30.40 15.68
C GLY A 416 -15.51 -30.05 16.95
N SER A 417 -16.67 -29.41 16.82
CA SER A 417 -17.44 -28.90 17.99
C SER A 417 -18.71 -29.69 18.31
N GLY A 418 -18.82 -30.94 17.82
CA GLY A 418 -20.03 -31.75 17.92
C GLY A 418 -19.79 -33.18 18.38
N TYR A 419 -18.92 -33.42 19.37
CA TYR A 419 -18.87 -34.70 20.09
C TYR A 419 -18.56 -34.47 21.58
N GLY A 420 -19.49 -33.82 22.27
CA GLY A 420 -19.57 -33.80 23.73
C GLY A 420 -20.65 -34.77 24.20
N SER A 421 -20.26 -36.00 24.50
CA SER A 421 -20.83 -36.91 25.51
C SER A 421 -22.30 -36.73 25.92
N HIS A 422 -23.22 -37.47 25.28
CA HIS A 422 -24.43 -37.95 25.96
C HIS A 422 -24.21 -39.41 26.34
N SER A 423 -23.69 -39.64 27.55
CA SER A 423 -23.76 -40.94 28.23
C SER A 423 -25.05 -40.99 29.05
N SER A 424 -26.13 -41.48 28.46
CA SER A 424 -27.35 -41.85 29.17
C SER A 424 -27.21 -43.28 29.70
N THR A 425 -26.86 -43.39 30.97
CA THR A 425 -27.03 -44.61 31.76
C THR A 425 -28.52 -44.89 31.94
N SER A 426 -29.02 -45.95 31.30
CA SER A 426 -30.35 -46.51 31.52
C SER A 426 -30.31 -47.41 32.75
N SER A 427 -31.00 -47.02 33.82
CA SER A 427 -31.38 -47.88 34.94
C SER A 427 -32.88 -48.18 34.89
N ALA A 428 -33.23 -49.39 35.34
CA ALA A 428 -34.55 -49.90 35.74
C ALA A 428 -35.29 -50.79 34.71
N GLY A 429 -35.12 -52.10 34.91
CA GLY A 429 -36.18 -52.98 35.41
C GLY A 429 -37.34 -53.34 34.48
N HIS A 430 -37.30 -54.57 33.94
CA HIS A 430 -38.20 -55.65 34.38
C HIS A 430 -37.70 -57.01 33.90
#